data_AF-A0A291P4D1-F1
#
_entry.id   AF-A0A291P4D1-F1
#
_cell.length_a   1.000
_cell.length_b   1.000
_cell.length_c   1.000
_cell.angle_alpha   90.00
_cell.angle_beta   90.00
_cell.angle_gamma   90.00
#
_symmetry.space_group_name_H-M   'P 1'
#
loop_
_entity.id
_entity.type
_entity.pdbx_description
1 polymer ?
#
loop_
_entity_poly.entity_id
_entity_poly.type
_entity_poly.pdbx_seq_one_letter_code
_entity_poly.pdbx_strand_id
1 'polypeptide(L)'
;MLPFGGALAAAWLAPTFWQLLAIQAFLAYGALILSFLGGVHWGLALAHGQRHRLVAGILPSLVAWPSLLIDARLGAWILLVGFLALRAYEAGPGAPGLPAWYRRLRTRLTLVVAACHLGVIARLLLLV
;
A
#
# COMPACT_ATOMS: atom_id res chain seq x y z
N MET A 1 8.14 -5.08 4.45
CA MET A 1 7.33 -5.74 5.49
C MET A 1 7.78 -5.37 6.88
N LEU A 2 9.09 -5.34 7.15
CA LEU A 2 9.63 -4.93 8.46
C LEU A 2 9.07 -3.59 8.97
N PRO A 3 8.96 -2.52 8.17
CA PRO A 3 8.39 -1.27 8.68
C PRO A 3 6.89 -1.37 8.99
N PHE A 4 6.12 -2.12 8.20
CA PHE A 4 4.70 -2.38 8.48
C PHE A 4 4.51 -3.16 9.78
N GLY A 5 5.26 -4.26 9.96
CA GLY A 5 5.17 -5.08 11.17
C GLY A 5 5.64 -4.33 12.42
N GLY A 6 6.76 -3.61 12.32
CA GLY A 6 7.30 -2.81 13.42
C GLY A 6 6.38 -1.67 13.83
N ALA A 7 5.87 -0.90 12.87
CA ALA A 7 4.94 0.18 13.15
C ALA A 7 3.59 -0.33 13.69
N LEU A 8 3.09 -1.47 13.19
CA LEU A 8 1.92 -2.13 13.76
C LEU A 8 2.17 -2.56 15.21
N ALA A 9 3.28 -3.25 15.49
CA ALA A 9 3.62 -3.67 16.84
C ALA A 9 3.73 -2.46 17.79
N ALA A 10 4.38 -1.38 17.35
CA ALA A 10 4.46 -0.14 18.12
C ALA A 10 3.07 0.51 18.33
N ALA A 11 2.18 0.49 17.34
CA ALA A 11 0.82 1.02 17.48
C ALA A 11 -0.02 0.30 18.56
N TRP A 12 0.29 -0.97 18.84
CA TRP A 12 -0.40 -1.77 19.86
C TRP A 12 0.31 -1.82 21.21
N LEU A 13 1.65 -1.85 21.21
CA LEU A 13 2.45 -2.19 22.39
C LEU A 13 3.25 -1.01 22.96
N ALA A 14 3.50 0.05 22.17
CA ALA A 14 4.29 1.18 22.65
C ALA A 14 3.50 2.03 23.64
N PRO A 15 4.15 2.87 24.47
CA PRO A 15 3.47 3.88 25.28
C PRO A 15 2.63 4.83 24.42
N THR A 16 1.53 5.36 24.97
CA THR A 16 0.51 6.15 24.26
C THR A 16 1.09 7.25 23.37
N PHE A 17 2.12 7.96 23.86
CA PHE A 17 2.82 9.01 23.10
C PHE A 17 3.37 8.51 21.76
N TRP A 18 3.96 7.31 21.73
CA TRP A 18 4.59 6.74 20.55
C TRP A 18 3.62 6.02 19.60
N GLN A 19 2.44 5.65 20.09
CA GLN A 19 1.45 4.94 19.27
C GLN A 19 0.93 5.81 18.12
N LEU A 20 0.67 7.09 18.37
CA LEU A 20 0.19 8.00 17.33
C LEU A 20 1.24 8.18 16.22
N LEU A 21 2.50 8.36 16.60
CA LEU A 21 3.61 8.44 15.66
C LEU A 21 3.76 7.15 14.86
N ALA A 22 3.61 5.98 15.51
CA ALA A 22 3.68 4.69 14.84
C ALA A 22 2.58 4.54 13.77
N ILE A 23 1.35 4.97 14.06
CA ILE A 23 0.24 4.95 13.09
C ILE A 23 0.53 5.89 11.92
N GLN A 24 0.99 7.11 12.19
CA GLN A 24 1.35 8.06 11.12
C GLN A 24 2.48 7.52 10.23
N ALA A 25 3.53 6.97 10.85
CA ALA A 25 4.63 6.33 10.14
C ALA A 25 4.16 5.13 9.30
N PHE A 26 3.24 4.32 9.83
CA PHE A 26 2.63 3.21 9.10
C PHE A 26 1.91 3.69 7.84
N LEU A 27 1.05 4.70 7.96
CA LEU A 27 0.27 5.23 6.84
C LEU A 27 1.18 5.90 5.79
N ALA A 28 2.13 6.72 6.24
CA ALA A 28 3.08 7.38 5.35
C ALA A 28 3.92 6.36 4.57
N TYR A 29 4.43 5.32 5.25
CA TYR A 29 5.15 4.25 4.58
C TYR A 29 4.24 3.45 3.63
N GLY A 30 2.99 3.21 4.02
CA GLY A 30 1.96 2.61 3.17
C GLY A 30 1.77 3.38 1.86
N ALA A 31 1.60 4.69 1.95
CA ALA A 31 1.46 5.59 0.80
C ALA A 31 2.70 5.58 -0.11
N LEU A 32 3.90 5.64 0.47
CA LEU A 32 5.16 5.57 -0.30
C LEU A 32 5.29 4.25 -1.07
N ILE A 33 5.01 3.12 -0.42
CA ILE A 33 5.11 1.80 -1.07
C ILE A 33 4.04 1.65 -2.15
N LEU A 34 2.79 2.06 -1.89
CA LEU A 34 1.73 2.01 -2.91
C LEU A 34 2.12 2.84 -4.15
N SER A 35 2.65 4.04 -3.94
CA SER A 35 3.14 4.94 -4.99
C SER A 35 4.29 4.32 -5.78
N PHE A 36 5.29 3.75 -5.08
CA PHE A 36 6.44 3.08 -5.69
C PHE A 36 6.03 1.93 -6.62
N LEU A 37 5.04 1.14 -6.22
CA LEU A 37 4.56 0.00 -7.01
C LEU A 37 3.92 0.43 -8.33
N GLY A 38 3.31 1.62 -8.39
CA GLY A 38 2.87 2.21 -9.66
C GLY A 38 4.03 2.42 -10.65
N GLY A 39 5.24 2.72 -10.15
CA GLY A 39 6.44 2.89 -10.96
C GLY A 39 6.80 1.68 -11.82
N VAL A 40 6.44 0.46 -11.41
CA VAL A 40 6.64 -0.76 -12.20
C VAL A 40 5.90 -0.68 -13.54
N HIS A 41 4.70 -0.10 -13.56
CA HIS A 41 3.91 0.07 -14.79
C HIS A 41 4.46 1.15 -15.70
N TRP A 42 5.09 2.19 -15.15
CA TRP A 42 5.87 3.15 -15.95
C TRP A 42 7.10 2.49 -16.58
N GLY A 43 7.84 1.67 -15.82
CA GLY A 43 8.98 0.91 -16.35
C GLY A 43 8.59 0.01 -17.52
N LEU A 44 7.47 -0.70 -17.40
CA LEU A 44 6.94 -1.52 -18.50
C LEU A 44 6.42 -0.69 -19.68
N ALA A 45 5.81 0.48 -19.41
CA ALA A 45 5.36 1.38 -20.46
C ALA A 45 6.54 1.89 -21.30
N LEU A 46 7.65 2.26 -20.65
CA LEU A 46 8.87 2.72 -21.30
C LEU A 46 9.58 1.58 -22.04
N ALA A 47 9.69 0.41 -21.44
CA ALA A 47 10.40 -0.74 -22.04
C ALA A 47 9.66 -1.34 -23.25
N HIS A 48 8.33 -1.25 -23.30
CA HIS A 48 7.51 -1.94 -24.31
C HIS A 48 6.58 -1.03 -25.10
N GLY A 49 6.70 0.30 -24.96
CA GLY A 49 5.87 1.28 -25.67
C GLY A 49 4.38 1.29 -25.25
N GLN A 50 4.05 0.74 -24.08
CA GLN A 50 2.67 0.51 -23.64
C GLN A 50 2.08 1.72 -22.89
N ARG A 51 1.77 2.81 -23.63
CA ARG A 51 1.28 4.08 -23.05
C ARG A 51 0.05 3.94 -22.14
N HIS A 52 -0.82 2.95 -22.39
CA HIS A 52 -2.00 2.70 -21.55
C HIS A 52 -1.64 2.38 -20.07
N ARG A 53 -0.42 1.92 -19.80
CA ARG A 53 0.05 1.62 -18.43
C ARG A 53 0.46 2.85 -17.62
N LEU A 54 0.65 4.00 -18.27
CA LEU A 54 1.07 5.23 -17.57
C LEU A 54 0.04 5.67 -16.53
N VAL A 55 -1.25 5.50 -16.86
CA VAL A 55 -2.36 5.77 -15.94
C VAL A 55 -2.30 4.84 -14.73
N ALA A 56 -2.14 3.53 -14.97
CA ALA A 56 -2.00 2.55 -13.89
C ALA A 56 -0.75 2.79 -13.02
N GLY A 57 0.27 3.45 -13.55
CA GLY A 57 1.46 3.78 -12.77
C GLY A 57 1.36 5.06 -11.94
N ILE A 58 0.55 6.05 -12.34
CA ILE A 58 0.37 7.28 -11.56
C ILE A 58 -0.80 7.20 -10.57
N LEU A 59 -1.84 6.43 -10.88
CA LEU A 59 -3.02 6.27 -10.03
C LEU A 59 -2.70 5.88 -8.58
N PRO A 60 -1.78 4.94 -8.30
CA PRO A 60 -1.45 4.59 -6.92
C PRO A 60 -0.98 5.78 -6.09
N SER A 61 -0.15 6.67 -6.67
CA SER A 61 0.34 7.87 -5.99
C SER A 61 -0.76 8.91 -5.78
N LEU A 62 -1.63 9.08 -6.77
CA LEU A 62 -2.77 10.01 -6.69
C LEU A 62 -3.82 9.56 -5.66
N VAL A 63 -3.92 8.26 -5.38
CA VAL A 63 -4.77 7.72 -4.31
C VAL A 63 -4.07 7.76 -2.96
N ALA A 64 -2.78 7.41 -2.93
CA ALA A 64 -2.00 7.32 -1.71
C ALA A 64 -1.80 8.68 -1.03
N TRP A 65 -1.48 9.73 -1.77
CA TRP A 65 -1.18 11.04 -1.18
C TRP A 65 -2.39 11.66 -0.45
N PRO A 66 -3.59 11.76 -1.05
CA PRO A 66 -4.76 12.29 -0.36
C PRO A 66 -5.19 11.46 0.85
N SER A 67 -4.91 10.15 0.85
CA SER A 67 -5.21 9.27 2.00
C SER A 67 -4.49 9.70 3.29
N LEU A 68 -3.36 10.42 3.17
CA LEU A 68 -2.62 10.97 4.31
C LEU A 68 -3.16 12.29 4.84
N LEU A 69 -4.01 12.98 4.05
CA LEU A 69 -4.53 14.31 4.36
C LEU A 69 -5.92 14.25 5.02
N ILE A 70 -6.50 13.06 5.10
CA ILE A 70 -7.81 12.80 5.71
C ILE A 70 -7.63 12.09 7.05
N ASP A 71 -8.75 11.73 7.69
CA ASP A 71 -8.73 10.95 8.92
C ASP A 71 -7.98 9.62 8.74
N ALA A 72 -7.20 9.24 9.76
CA ALA A 72 -6.34 8.06 9.73
C ALA A 72 -7.11 6.74 9.46
N ARG A 73 -8.37 6.62 9.89
CA ARG A 73 -9.20 5.43 9.66
C ARG A 73 -9.55 5.29 8.19
N LEU A 74 -10.11 6.34 7.58
CA LEU A 74 -10.40 6.34 6.16
C LEU A 74 -9.12 6.22 5.33
N GLY A 75 -8.05 6.91 5.72
CA GLY A 75 -6.74 6.80 5.08
C GLY A 75 -6.22 5.36 5.05
N ALA A 76 -6.28 4.64 6.17
CA ALA A 76 -5.90 3.24 6.27
C ALA A 76 -6.73 2.34 5.34
N TRP A 77 -8.05 2.56 5.27
CA TRP A 77 -8.93 1.83 4.36
C TRP A 77 -8.61 2.10 2.89
N ILE A 78 -8.39 3.35 2.52
CA ILE A 78 -8.02 3.74 1.16
C ILE A 78 -6.71 3.07 0.74
N LEU A 79 -5.70 3.08 1.61
CA LEU A 79 -4.42 2.42 1.33
C LEU A 79 -4.58 0.90 1.19
N LEU A 80 -5.33 0.25 2.09
CA LEU A 80 -5.62 -1.17 2.01
C LEU A 80 -6.29 -1.53 0.69
N VAL A 81 -7.37 -0.83 0.33
CA VAL A 81 -8.09 -1.02 -0.92
C VAL A 81 -7.17 -0.75 -2.11
N GLY A 82 -6.35 0.29 -2.06
CA GLY A 82 -5.37 0.61 -3.10
C GLY A 82 -4.36 -0.51 -3.35
N PHE A 83 -3.81 -1.12 -2.29
CA PHE A 83 -2.92 -2.28 -2.41
C PHE A 83 -3.61 -3.49 -3.05
N LEU A 84 -4.84 -3.78 -2.65
CA LEU A 84 -5.62 -4.90 -3.18
C LEU A 84 -6.03 -4.65 -4.64
N ALA A 85 -6.49 -3.44 -4.96
CA ALA A 85 -6.89 -3.03 -6.30
C ALA A 85 -5.72 -3.09 -7.27
N LEU A 86 -4.54 -2.57 -6.89
CA LEU A 86 -3.34 -2.66 -7.73
C LEU A 86 -2.94 -4.12 -7.96
N ARG A 87 -3.00 -4.97 -6.91
CA ARG A 87 -2.70 -6.40 -7.06
C ARG A 87 -3.71 -7.11 -7.98
N ALA A 88 -4.99 -6.78 -7.88
CA ALA A 88 -6.03 -7.32 -8.75
C ALA A 88 -5.81 -6.90 -10.21
N TYR A 89 -5.46 -5.62 -10.45
CA TYR A 89 -5.08 -5.13 -11.77
C TYR A 89 -3.87 -5.91 -12.35
N GLU A 90 -2.81 -6.07 -11.57
CA GLU A 90 -1.62 -6.86 -11.94
C GLU A 90 -1.87 -8.38 -12.06
N ALA A 91 -3.05 -8.88 -11.63
CA ALA A 91 -3.48 -10.26 -11.83
C ALA A 91 -4.34 -10.43 -13.10
N GLY A 92 -4.89 -9.35 -13.62
CA GLY A 92 -5.69 -9.32 -14.84
C GLY A 92 -5.06 -8.43 -15.92
N PRO A 93 -5.64 -7.26 -16.26
CA PRO A 93 -5.19 -6.44 -17.40
C PRO A 93 -3.73 -5.97 -17.32
N GLY A 94 -3.19 -5.79 -16.11
CA GLY A 94 -1.80 -5.38 -15.89
C GLY A 94 -0.77 -6.53 -15.95
N ALA A 95 -1.22 -7.78 -16.05
CA ALA A 95 -0.36 -8.97 -15.98
C ALA A 95 0.66 -9.14 -17.13
N PRO A 96 0.39 -8.75 -18.39
CA PRO A 96 1.37 -8.88 -19.47
C PRO A 96 2.67 -8.14 -19.13
N GLY A 97 3.83 -8.70 -19.48
CA GLY A 97 5.14 -8.11 -19.16
C GLY A 97 5.61 -8.29 -17.70
N LEU A 98 4.76 -8.75 -16.77
CA LEU A 98 5.17 -9.05 -15.40
C LEU A 98 5.67 -10.50 -15.27
N PRO A 99 6.93 -10.73 -14.84
CA PRO A 99 7.46 -12.07 -14.61
C PRO A 99 6.67 -12.85 -13.55
N ALA A 100 6.56 -14.17 -13.70
CA ALA A 100 5.83 -15.02 -12.76
C ALA A 100 6.40 -14.96 -11.32
N TRP A 101 7.73 -14.85 -11.17
CA TRP A 101 8.37 -14.70 -9.86
C TRP A 101 7.94 -13.38 -9.18
N TYR A 102 7.85 -12.29 -9.94
CA TYR A 102 7.42 -11.00 -9.44
C TYR A 102 5.96 -11.06 -9.00
N ARG A 103 5.07 -11.67 -9.79
CA ARG A 103 3.65 -11.83 -9.41
C ARG A 103 3.48 -12.64 -8.12
N ARG A 104 4.24 -13.73 -7.94
CA ARG A 104 4.23 -14.53 -6.70
C ARG A 104 4.72 -13.73 -5.50
N LEU A 105 5.84 -13.04 -5.65
CA LEU A 105 6.37 -12.14 -4.62
C LEU A 105 5.33 -11.09 -4.25
N ARG A 106 4.75 -10.43 -5.25
CA ARG A 106 3.78 -9.36 -5.09
C ARG A 106 2.53 -9.82 -4.34
N THR A 107 1.98 -10.99 -4.66
CA THR A 107 0.85 -11.57 -3.91
C THR A 107 1.20 -11.79 -2.43
N ARG A 108 2.35 -12.41 -2.14
CA ARG A 108 2.79 -12.64 -0.74
C ARG A 108 2.95 -11.33 0.02
N LEU A 109 3.61 -10.35 -0.59
CA LEU A 109 3.80 -9.03 0.02
C LEU A 109 2.47 -8.32 0.25
N THR A 110 1.55 -8.33 -0.71
CA THR A 110 0.23 -7.70 -0.56
C THR A 110 -0.58 -8.34 0.57
N LEU A 111 -0.55 -9.67 0.72
CA LEU A 111 -1.24 -10.35 1.82
C LEU A 111 -0.71 -9.91 3.19
N VAL A 112 0.61 -9.83 3.35
CA VAL A 112 1.24 -9.36 4.59
C VAL A 112 0.86 -7.90 4.86
N VAL A 113 0.95 -7.02 3.86
CA VAL A 113 0.55 -5.60 4.01
C VAL A 113 -0.92 -5.47 4.38
N ALA A 114 -1.79 -6.26 3.76
CA ALA A 114 -3.23 -6.24 4.03
C ALA A 114 -3.53 -6.66 5.47
N ALA A 115 -2.92 -7.75 5.93
CA ALA A 115 -3.04 -8.18 7.34
C ALA A 115 -2.56 -7.08 8.30
N CYS A 116 -1.44 -6.41 7.99
CA CYS A 116 -0.97 -5.32 8.82
C CYS A 116 -1.92 -4.11 8.83
N HIS A 117 -2.52 -3.75 7.68
CA HIS A 117 -3.50 -2.66 7.61
C HIS A 117 -4.75 -2.98 8.43
N LEU A 118 -5.26 -4.21 8.35
CA LEU A 118 -6.39 -4.65 9.17
C LEU A 118 -6.07 -4.52 10.67
N GLY A 119 -4.84 -4.83 11.08
CA GLY A 119 -4.38 -4.62 12.46
C GLY A 119 -4.34 -3.16 12.89
N VAL A 120 -3.92 -2.24 12.02
CA VAL A 120 -3.93 -0.78 12.31
C VAL A 120 -5.35 -0.24 12.33
N ILE A 121 -6.21 -0.67 11.40
CA ILE A 121 -7.62 -0.30 11.36
C ILE A 121 -8.31 -0.75 12.65
N ALA A 122 -8.11 -2.00 13.07
CA ALA A 122 -8.64 -2.50 14.34
C ALA A 122 -8.18 -1.64 15.52
N ARG A 123 -6.90 -1.25 15.57
CA ARG A 123 -6.38 -0.35 16.61
C ARG A 123 -7.10 1.00 16.60
N LEU A 124 -7.26 1.61 15.42
CA LEU A 124 -7.90 2.91 15.26
C LEU A 124 -9.40 2.89 15.62
N LEU A 125 -10.09 1.77 15.41
CA LEU A 125 -11.49 1.59 15.80
C LEU A 125 -11.67 1.46 17.32
N LEU A 126 -10.66 0.96 18.04
CA LEU A 126 -10.68 0.83 19.51
C LEU A 126 -10.33 2.11 20.26
N LEU A 127 -9.83 3.14 19.57
CA LEU A 127 -9.48 4.44 20.17
C LEU A 127 -10.68 5.41 20.25
N VAL A 128 -11.88 4.95 19.92
CA VAL A 128 -13.16 5.68 19.91
C VAL A 128 -14.04 5.14 21.02
#